data_AF-A0A816EXD4-F1
#
_entry.id   AF-A0A816EXD4-F1
#
_cell.length_a   1.000
_cell.length_b   1.000
_cell.length_c   1.000
_cell.angle_alpha   90.00
_cell.angle_beta   90.00
_cell.angle_gamma   90.00
#
_symmetry.space_group_name_H-M   'P 1'
#
loop_
_entity.id
_entity.type
_entity.pdbx_description
1 polymer ?
#
loop_
_entity_poly.entity_id
_entity_poly.type
_entity_poly.pdbx_seq_one_letter_code
_entity_poly.pdbx_strand_id
1 'polypeptide(L)'
;CRKQADEPHLVHQNHKVPRCTDDRDCREKADPVHRAQYRHRGLPDLLMACQYQELCYDKSDEHRLRYFHGEEIPSFKKHKPLAPVIASTRPRAVIPCKFGNDCRNKNDPKHSATYSHPT
;
A
#
# COMPACT_ATOMS: atom_id res chain seq x y z
N CYS A 1 -1.14 24.80 19.78
CA CYS A 1 -2.60 24.87 20.02
C CYS A 1 -2.83 25.37 21.45
N ARG A 2 -3.54 26.49 21.67
CA ARG A 2 -3.61 27.19 22.98
C ARG A 2 -4.59 26.56 24.00
N LYS A 3 -5.46 25.63 23.58
CA LYS A 3 -6.45 24.95 24.44
C LYS A 3 -6.50 23.43 24.18
N GLN A 4 -5.37 22.75 24.32
CA GLN A 4 -5.32 21.28 24.10
C GLN A 4 -6.15 20.48 25.11
N ALA A 5 -6.36 21.00 26.32
CA ALA A 5 -7.12 20.33 27.37
C ALA A 5 -8.64 20.38 27.13
N ASP A 6 -9.14 21.46 26.54
CA ASP A 6 -10.58 21.65 26.29
C ASP A 6 -11.04 20.96 24.99
N GLU A 7 -10.13 20.80 24.03
CA GLU A 7 -10.44 20.33 22.67
C GLU A 7 -9.51 19.18 22.25
N PRO A 8 -9.62 17.98 22.87
CA PRO A 8 -8.70 16.86 22.63
C PRO A 8 -8.73 16.35 21.18
N HIS A 9 -9.80 16.64 20.44
CA HIS A 9 -9.98 16.27 19.04
C HIS A 9 -9.43 17.31 18.05
N LEU A 10 -9.10 18.53 18.50
CA LEU A 10 -8.43 19.58 17.70
C LEU A 10 -6.92 19.65 17.96
N VAL A 11 -6.36 18.61 18.59
CA VAL A 11 -4.93 18.51 18.86
C VAL A 11 -4.22 17.91 17.66
N HIS A 12 -3.38 18.72 17.02
CA HIS A 12 -2.48 18.23 15.98
C HIS A 12 -1.44 17.31 16.63
N GLN A 13 -1.55 16.00 16.39
CA GLN A 13 -0.51 15.06 16.80
C GLN A 13 0.65 15.16 15.82
N ASN A 14 1.83 15.46 16.34
CA ASN A 14 3.04 15.52 15.52
C ASN A 14 3.36 14.10 15.02
N HIS A 15 3.66 13.97 13.73
CA HIS A 15 3.97 12.68 13.12
C HIS A 15 5.33 12.17 13.67
N LYS A 16 5.28 11.14 14.53
CA LYS A 16 6.43 10.61 15.27
C LYS A 16 7.23 9.60 14.44
N VAL A 17 7.74 10.04 13.29
CA VAL A 17 8.61 9.24 12.42
C VAL A 17 10.06 9.68 12.55
N PRO A 18 11.03 8.75 12.46
CA PRO A 18 12.44 9.06 12.53
C PRO A 18 12.89 9.96 11.37
N ARG A 19 14.06 10.57 11.53
CA ARG A 19 14.68 11.34 10.44
C ARG A 19 15.38 10.40 9.47
N CYS A 20 15.29 10.69 8.18
CA CYS A 20 16.09 9.98 7.18
C CYS A 20 17.58 10.24 7.42
N THR A 21 18.42 9.20 7.25
CA THR A 21 19.89 9.30 7.38
C THR A 21 20.51 10.21 6.34
N ASP A 22 20.00 10.13 5.11
CA ASP A 22 20.55 10.87 3.96
C ASP A 22 19.95 12.28 3.85
N ASP A 23 18.87 12.57 4.59
CA ASP A 23 18.15 13.85 4.66
C ASP A 23 18.12 14.59 3.29
N ARG A 24 18.99 15.58 3.09
CA ARG A 24 19.06 16.37 1.85
C ARG A 24 19.38 15.56 0.58
N ASP A 25 20.24 14.57 0.69
CA ASP A 25 20.77 13.77 -0.42
C ASP A 25 19.96 12.49 -0.67
N CYS A 26 18.89 12.29 0.10
CA CYS A 26 17.99 11.16 -0.07
C CYS A 26 17.35 11.16 -1.46
N ARG A 27 17.45 10.03 -2.16
CA ARG A 27 16.83 9.80 -3.48
C ARG A 27 15.33 9.51 -3.39
N GLU A 28 14.86 9.06 -2.24
CA GLU A 28 13.48 8.66 -1.98
C GLU A 28 12.64 9.76 -1.32
N LYS A 29 13.17 10.99 -1.22
CA LYS A 29 12.45 12.14 -0.60
C LYS A 29 11.20 12.60 -1.36
N ALA A 30 11.00 12.14 -2.59
CA ALA A 30 9.77 12.33 -3.37
C ALA A 30 8.86 11.07 -3.37
N ASP A 31 9.29 9.98 -2.71
CA ASP A 31 8.49 8.76 -2.62
C ASP A 31 7.48 8.86 -1.46
N PRO A 32 6.17 8.67 -1.70
CA PRO A 32 5.14 8.82 -0.67
C PRO A 32 5.29 7.83 0.50
N VAL A 33 5.81 6.62 0.28
CA VAL A 33 6.04 5.63 1.36
C VAL A 33 7.24 5.99 2.21
N HIS A 34 8.35 6.38 1.58
CA HIS A 34 9.52 6.86 2.30
C HIS A 34 9.14 8.04 3.20
N ARG A 35 8.31 8.95 2.70
CA ARG A 35 7.84 10.14 3.43
C ARG A 35 6.87 9.80 4.57
N ALA A 36 6.09 8.74 4.41
CA ALA A 36 5.28 8.19 5.50
C ALA A 36 6.11 7.55 6.62
N GLN A 37 7.36 7.15 6.35
CA GLN A 37 8.24 6.47 7.32
C GLN A 37 9.36 7.35 7.86
N TYR A 38 9.79 8.36 7.10
CA TYR A 38 10.96 9.18 7.40
C TYR A 38 10.74 10.66 7.13
N ARG A 39 11.21 11.49 8.07
CA ARG A 39 11.19 12.95 7.98
C ARG A 39 12.47 13.48 7.35
N HIS A 40 12.31 14.59 6.63
CA HIS A 40 13.40 15.33 5.99
C HIS A 40 13.39 16.79 6.45
N ARG A 41 14.56 17.43 6.56
CA ARG A 41 14.64 18.85 6.92
C ARG A 41 14.03 19.74 5.84
N GLY A 42 13.16 20.67 6.25
CA GLY A 42 12.63 21.71 5.35
C GLY A 42 11.62 21.19 4.32
N LEU A 43 11.16 19.95 4.47
CA LEU A 43 10.07 19.38 3.68
C LEU A 43 8.88 19.06 4.61
N PRO A 44 7.64 19.00 4.07
CA PRO A 44 6.47 18.50 4.81
C PRO A 44 6.73 17.10 5.39
N ASP A 45 5.91 16.53 6.27
CA ASP A 45 6.12 15.11 6.63
C ASP A 45 5.52 14.18 5.58
N LEU A 46 4.35 14.55 5.03
CA LEU A 46 3.61 13.79 4.03
C LEU A 46 3.46 14.61 2.75
N LEU A 47 3.39 13.93 1.60
CA LEU A 47 3.06 14.56 0.32
C LEU A 47 1.56 14.86 0.27
N MET A 48 1.19 16.00 -0.30
CA MET A 48 -0.21 16.37 -0.53
C MET A 48 -0.70 15.81 -1.87
N ALA A 49 -1.98 15.46 -1.97
CA ALA A 49 -2.52 15.01 -3.25
C ALA A 49 -2.50 16.18 -4.24
N CYS A 50 -1.96 15.98 -5.45
CA CYS A 50 -2.02 17.01 -6.48
C CYS A 50 -3.46 17.20 -6.95
N GLN A 51 -3.93 18.44 -7.07
CA GLN A 51 -5.28 18.70 -7.58
C GLN A 51 -5.50 18.24 -9.03
N TYR A 52 -4.43 18.17 -9.83
CA TYR A 52 -4.50 17.78 -11.23
C TYR A 52 -4.28 16.29 -11.48
N GLN A 53 -3.74 15.54 -10.49
CA GLN A 53 -3.46 14.10 -10.60
C GLN A 53 -2.81 13.74 -11.95
N GLU A 54 -3.42 12.82 -12.72
CA GLU A 54 -2.94 12.38 -14.03
C GLU A 54 -2.87 13.49 -15.09
N LEU A 55 -3.58 14.60 -14.90
CA LEU A 55 -3.57 15.77 -15.78
C LEU A 55 -2.49 16.79 -15.41
N CYS A 56 -1.65 16.52 -14.41
CA CYS A 56 -0.59 17.43 -14.01
C CYS A 56 0.52 17.50 -15.07
N TYR A 57 0.78 18.71 -15.54
CA TYR A 57 1.87 18.99 -16.48
C TYR A 57 3.21 19.29 -15.78
N ASP A 58 3.17 19.68 -14.51
CA ASP A 58 4.37 19.99 -13.73
C ASP A 58 5.06 18.70 -13.28
N LYS A 59 6.25 18.46 -13.83
CA LYS A 59 7.12 17.32 -13.54
C LYS A 59 8.40 17.75 -12.81
N SER A 60 8.46 18.98 -12.32
CA SER A 60 9.60 19.49 -11.58
C SER A 60 9.82 18.73 -10.27
N ASP A 61 11.07 18.63 -9.84
CA ASP A 61 11.40 18.02 -8.55
C ASP A 61 10.73 18.78 -7.39
N GLU A 62 10.66 20.10 -7.46
CA GLU A 62 10.00 20.91 -6.42
C GLU A 62 8.52 20.53 -6.27
N HIS A 63 7.83 20.28 -7.37
CA HIS A 63 6.45 19.79 -7.35
C HIS A 63 6.36 18.39 -6.75
N ARG A 64 7.22 17.45 -7.19
CA ARG A 64 7.23 16.05 -6.69
C ARG A 64 7.62 15.94 -5.21
N LEU A 65 8.33 16.92 -4.66
CA LEU A 65 8.67 16.99 -3.22
C LEU A 65 7.49 17.40 -2.32
N ARG A 66 6.45 18.00 -2.91
CA ARG A 66 5.27 18.50 -2.18
C ARG A 66 4.00 17.74 -2.52
N TYR A 67 3.87 17.25 -3.76
CA TYR A 67 2.65 16.66 -4.27
C TYR A 67 2.83 15.24 -4.81
N PHE A 68 1.82 14.38 -4.61
CA PHE A 68 1.73 13.05 -5.19
C PHE A 68 0.50 12.93 -6.12
N HIS A 69 0.62 12.09 -7.16
CA HIS A 69 -0.40 11.89 -8.21
C HIS A 69 -1.09 10.52 -8.16
N GLY A 70 -1.04 9.87 -7.00
CA GLY A 70 -1.52 8.49 -6.86
C GLY A 70 -0.70 7.45 -7.64
N GLU A 71 0.55 7.77 -8.02
CA GLU A 71 1.45 6.85 -8.72
C GLU A 71 1.50 5.50 -7.98
N GLU A 72 1.43 4.39 -8.73
CA GLU A 72 1.48 3.04 -8.14
C GLU A 72 2.74 2.87 -7.31
N ILE A 73 2.58 2.80 -6.00
CA ILE A 73 3.71 2.68 -5.09
C ILE A 73 4.23 1.23 -5.17
N PRO A 74 5.47 1.01 -5.67
CA PRO A 74 6.00 -0.34 -5.92
C PRO A 74 6.07 -1.18 -4.64
N SER A 75 6.26 -0.54 -3.49
CA SER A 75 6.35 -1.17 -2.17
C SER A 75 5.05 -1.88 -1.74
N PHE A 76 3.88 -1.46 -2.23
CA PHE A 76 2.62 -2.18 -1.95
C PHE A 76 2.51 -3.49 -2.75
N LYS A 77 3.35 -3.73 -3.77
CA LYS A 77 3.42 -5.04 -4.44
C LYS A 77 4.11 -6.10 -3.58
N LYS A 78 4.84 -5.70 -2.52
CA LYS A 78 5.48 -6.61 -1.55
C LYS A 78 4.67 -6.82 -0.26
N HIS A 79 3.68 -5.96 0.00
CA HIS A 79 2.66 -6.28 0.98
C HIS A 79 1.66 -7.22 0.32
N LYS A 80 1.88 -8.52 0.50
CA LYS A 80 0.78 -9.50 0.51
C LYS A 80 -0.37 -8.81 1.26
N PRO A 81 -1.53 -8.56 0.63
CA PRO A 81 -2.57 -7.76 1.25
C PRO A 81 -2.83 -8.35 2.62
N LEU A 82 -2.64 -7.54 3.67
CA LEU A 82 -3.17 -7.85 5.00
C LEU A 82 -4.66 -7.90 4.78
N ALA A 83 -5.15 -9.13 4.59
CA ALA A 83 -6.56 -9.41 4.46
C ALA A 83 -7.29 -8.67 5.59
N PRO A 84 -8.45 -8.05 5.32
CA PRO A 84 -9.30 -7.66 6.42
C PRO A 84 -9.50 -8.89 7.30
N VAL A 85 -9.16 -8.74 8.59
CA VAL A 85 -9.49 -9.70 9.65
C VAL A 85 -11.01 -9.71 9.81
N ILE A 86 -11.65 -10.36 8.84
CA ILE A 86 -12.96 -10.95 8.97
C ILE A 86 -12.70 -12.44 8.88
N ALA A 87 -12.89 -13.13 10.00
CA ALA A 87 -13.00 -14.58 10.04
C ALA A 87 -14.09 -14.99 9.04
N SER A 88 -13.68 -15.37 7.84
CA SER A 88 -14.58 -15.82 6.78
C SER A 88 -13.95 -17.04 6.14
N THR A 89 -14.40 -18.19 6.59
CA THR A 89 -14.26 -19.48 5.93
C THR A 89 -14.75 -19.35 4.50
N ARG A 90 -13.86 -19.05 3.54
CA ARG A 90 -14.17 -19.15 2.11
C ARG A 90 -13.24 -20.19 1.47
N PRO A 91 -13.80 -21.18 0.75
CA PRO A 91 -13.02 -22.26 0.16
C PRO A 91 -12.06 -21.72 -0.91
N ARG A 92 -10.86 -22.29 -0.94
CA ARG A 92 -9.81 -22.03 -1.92
C ARG A 92 -10.43 -22.11 -3.32
N ALA A 93 -10.29 -21.08 -4.15
CA ALA A 93 -10.75 -21.13 -5.54
C ALA A 93 -9.91 -22.16 -6.30
N VAL A 94 -10.44 -23.38 -6.43
CA VAL A 94 -9.75 -24.51 -7.04
C VAL A 94 -10.00 -24.49 -8.55
N ILE A 95 -8.94 -24.52 -9.36
CA ILE A 95 -9.01 -24.39 -10.82
C ILE A 95 -9.81 -25.57 -11.39
N PRO A 96 -10.82 -25.37 -12.28
CA PRO A 96 -11.53 -26.49 -12.89
C PRO A 96 -10.57 -27.44 -13.62
N CYS A 97 -10.65 -28.74 -13.31
CA CYS A 97 -9.84 -29.74 -13.98
C CYS A 97 -10.28 -29.86 -15.44
N LYS A 98 -9.33 -29.74 -16.36
CA LYS A 98 -9.57 -29.91 -17.80
C LYS A 98 -10.13 -31.29 -18.19
N PHE A 99 -10.03 -32.28 -17.32
CA PHE A 99 -10.52 -33.64 -17.53
C PHE A 99 -11.85 -33.94 -16.83
N GLY A 100 -12.42 -32.98 -16.08
CA GLY A 100 -13.71 -33.15 -15.39
C GLY A 100 -13.79 -34.46 -14.58
N ASN A 101 -14.93 -35.15 -14.66
CA ASN A 101 -15.19 -36.37 -13.88
C ASN A 101 -14.29 -37.57 -14.27
N ASP A 102 -13.70 -37.51 -15.46
CA ASP A 102 -12.83 -38.53 -16.05
C ASP A 102 -11.36 -38.36 -15.63
N CYS A 103 -11.06 -37.39 -14.76
CA CYS A 103 -9.71 -37.22 -14.25
C CYS A 103 -9.26 -38.45 -13.45
N ARG A 104 -8.23 -39.15 -13.94
CA ARG A 104 -7.60 -40.29 -13.26
C ARG A 104 -6.93 -39.91 -11.93
N ASN A 105 -6.54 -38.64 -11.78
CA ASN A 105 -5.84 -38.14 -10.59
C ASN A 105 -6.78 -37.41 -9.60
N LYS A 106 -8.10 -37.53 -9.75
CA LYS A 106 -9.07 -36.83 -8.89
C LYS A 106 -8.92 -37.12 -7.39
N ASN A 107 -8.36 -38.28 -7.04
CA ASN A 107 -8.12 -38.71 -5.66
C ASN A 107 -6.67 -38.45 -5.19
N ASP A 108 -5.80 -37.91 -6.05
CA ASP A 108 -4.44 -37.56 -5.64
C ASP A 108 -4.48 -36.32 -4.73
N PRO A 109 -3.81 -36.32 -3.55
CA PRO A 109 -3.87 -35.21 -2.60
C PRO A 109 -3.29 -33.91 -3.15
N LYS A 110 -2.27 -34.00 -4.02
CA LYS A 110 -1.61 -32.85 -4.61
C LYS A 110 -2.45 -32.25 -5.74
N HIS A 111 -3.12 -33.11 -6.50
CA HIS A 111 -4.05 -32.75 -7.56
C HIS A 111 -5.34 -32.14 -7.03
N SER A 112 -6.00 -32.78 -6.05
CA SER A 112 -7.26 -32.29 -5.46
C SER A 112 -7.11 -31.00 -4.64
N ALA A 113 -5.90 -30.71 -4.15
CA ALA A 113 -5.57 -29.43 -3.52
C ALA A 113 -5.50 -28.25 -4.51
N THR A 114 -5.42 -28.53 -5.81
CA THR A 114 -5.16 -27.54 -6.87
C THR A 114 -6.27 -27.50 -7.93
N TYR A 115 -6.94 -28.63 -8.22
CA TYR A 115 -7.97 -28.76 -9.24
C TYR A 115 -9.33 -29.25 -8.71
N SER A 116 -10.42 -28.58 -9.11
CA SER A 116 -11.81 -28.99 -8.81
C SER A 116 -12.35 -29.90 -9.90
N HIS A 117 -13.20 -30.85 -9.51
CA HIS A 117 -13.95 -31.70 -10.42
C HIS A 117 -15.44 -31.48 -10.14
N PRO A 118 -16.31 -31.53 -11.17
CA PRO A 118 -17.75 -31.59 -10.95
C PRO A 118 -18.09 -32.79 -10.05
N THR A 119 -19.05 -32.63 -9.14
CA THR A 119 -19.63 -33.77 -8.41
C THR A 119 -20.62 -34.52 -9.29
#